data_AF-A0A5K1HVC5-F1
#
_entry.id   AF-A0A5K1HVC5-F1
#
_cell.length_a   1.000
_cell.length_b   1.000
_cell.length_c   1.000
_cell.angle_alpha   90.00
_cell.angle_beta   90.00
_cell.angle_gamma   90.00
#
_symmetry.space_group_name_H-M   'P 1'
#
loop_
_entity.id
_entity.type
_entity.pdbx_description
1 polymer ?
#
loop_
_entity_poly.entity_id
_entity_poly.type
_entity_poly.pdbx_seq_one_letter_code
_entity_poly.pdbx_strand_id
1 'polypeptide(L)' 'HYISKVTSNITRKQFRLTSKLIQEINKGKKSWQDLFAPFDFFAEYRNFIEISVMGEKIDDLCHGRAM' A
#
# COMPACT_ATOMS: atom_id res chain seq x y z
N HIS A 1 5.88 -3.04 18.99
CA HIS A 1 4.87 -3.69 18.12
C HIS A 1 4.31 -2.63 17.17
N TYR A 2 4.71 -2.60 15.89
CA TYR A 2 4.42 -1.47 14.97
C TYR A 2 3.09 -1.60 14.20
N ILE A 3 2.33 -2.66 14.44
CA ILE A 3 1.05 -2.91 13.76
C ILE A 3 -0.07 -2.25 14.56
N SER A 4 -0.72 -1.25 13.97
CA SER A 4 -1.94 -0.65 14.49
C SER A 4 -3.17 -1.44 14.01
N LYS A 5 -4.33 -1.18 14.63
CA LYS A 5 -5.61 -1.75 14.19
C LYS A 5 -5.90 -1.42 12.72
N VAL A 6 -5.54 -0.21 12.28
CA VAL A 6 -5.76 0.25 10.90
C VAL A 6 -4.88 -0.52 9.94
N THR A 7 -3.57 -0.64 10.21
CA THR A 7 -2.66 -1.40 9.34
C THR A 7 -3.05 -2.88 9.31
N SER A 8 -3.46 -3.45 10.45
CA SER A 8 -3.98 -4.83 10.48
C SER A 8 -5.20 -5.04 9.58
N ASN A 9 -6.17 -4.12 9.59
CA ASN A 9 -7.37 -4.23 8.76
C ASN A 9 -7.06 -4.12 7.27
N ILE A 10 -6.17 -3.20 6.89
CA ILE A 10 -5.71 -3.05 5.50
C ILE A 10 -5.03 -4.35 5.04
N THR A 11 -4.11 -4.88 5.84
CA THR A 11 -3.41 -6.14 5.53
C THR A 11 -4.37 -7.31 5.37
N ARG A 12 -5.36 -7.47 6.25
CA ARG A 12 -6.39 -8.52 6.13
C ARG A 12 -7.22 -8.36 4.84
N LYS A 13 -7.58 -7.12 4.48
CA LYS A 13 -8.31 -6.84 3.24
C LYS A 13 -7.49 -7.26 2.02
N GLN A 14 -6.19 -6.93 1.99
CA GLN A 14 -5.29 -7.31 0.92
C GLN A 14 -5.14 -8.84 0.81
N PHE A 15 -4.95 -9.56 1.92
CA PHE A 15 -4.90 -11.02 1.88
C PHE A 15 -6.16 -11.66 1.27
N ARG A 16 -7.34 -11.16 1.63
CA ARG A 16 -8.59 -11.66 1.05
C ARG A 16 -8.70 -11.39 -0.45
N LEU A 17 -8.23 -10.24 -0.93
CA LEU A 17 -8.19 -9.93 -2.36
C LEU A 17 -7.21 -10.85 -3.08
N THR A 18 -6.00 -11.02 -2.54
CA THR A 18 -4.98 -11.94 -3.06
C THR A 18 -5.49 -13.37 -3.14
N SER A 19 -6.17 -13.89 -2.11
CA SER A 19 -6.72 -15.25 -2.14
C SER A 19 -7.72 -15.43 -3.29
N LYS A 20 -8.59 -14.44 -3.55
CA LYS A 20 -9.51 -14.48 -4.70
C LYS A 20 -8.76 -14.43 -6.02
N LEU A 21 -7.73 -13.60 -6.11
CA LEU A 21 -6.96 -13.44 -7.34
C LEU A 21 -6.18 -14.72 -7.69
N ILE A 22 -5.58 -15.38 -6.69
CA ILE A 22 -4.93 -16.70 -6.86
C ILE A 22 -5.93 -17.75 -7.34
N GLN A 23 -7.16 -17.76 -6.83
CA GLN A 23 -8.20 -18.67 -7.30
C GLN A 23 -8.53 -18.44 -8.78
N GLU A 24 -8.57 -17.19 -9.25
CA GLU A 24 -8.83 -16.90 -10.66
C GLU A 24 -7.60 -17.18 -11.56
N ILE A 25 -6.37 -17.02 -11.04
CA ILE A 25 -5.14 -17.48 -11.72
C ILE A 25 -5.18 -18.99 -11.92
N ASN A 26 -5.51 -19.75 -10.88
CA ASN A 26 -5.58 -21.22 -10.94
C ASN A 26 -6.64 -21.73 -11.93
N LYS A 27 -7.68 -20.92 -12.20
CA LYS A 27 -8.71 -21.19 -13.22
C LYS A 27 -8.30 -20.71 -14.62
N GLY A 28 -7.10 -20.16 -14.80
CA GLY A 28 -6.61 -19.62 -16.07
C GLY A 28 -7.25 -18.31 -16.51
N LYS A 29 -7.97 -17.61 -15.63
CA LYS A 29 -8.69 -16.36 -15.96
C LYS A 29 -7.86 -15.09 -15.72
N LYS A 30 -6.79 -15.22 -14.94
CA LYS A 30 -5.82 -14.16 -14.65
C LYS A 30 -4.40 -14.71 -14.75
N SER A 31 -3.45 -13.80 -14.86
CA SER A 31 -2.02 -14.08 -14.89
C SER A 31 -1.38 -13.76 -13.54
N TRP A 32 -0.15 -14.25 -13.33
CA TRP A 32 0.65 -13.84 -12.17
C TRP A 32 1.00 -12.35 -12.18
N GLN A 33 1.00 -11.69 -13.34
CA GLN A 33 1.26 -10.25 -13.43
C GLN A 33 0.14 -9.44 -12.78
N ASP A 34 -1.11 -9.94 -12.83
CA ASP A 34 -2.26 -9.30 -12.19
C ASP A 34 -2.11 -9.19 -10.67
N LEU A 35 -1.34 -10.08 -10.03
CA LEU A 35 -1.10 -10.05 -8.59
C LEU A 35 -0.19 -8.88 -8.18
N PHE A 36 0.71 -8.49 -9.08
CA PHE A 36 1.70 -7.43 -8.85
C PHE A 36 1.33 -6.13 -9.59
N ALA A 37 0.12 -6.05 -10.13
CA ALA A 37 -0.38 -4.82 -10.71
C ALA A 37 -0.32 -3.69 -9.65
N PRO A 38 0.15 -2.49 -10.01
CA PRO A 38 0.24 -1.38 -9.08
C PRO A 38 -1.10 -1.12 -8.38
N PHE A 39 -1.05 -0.93 -7.07
CA PHE A 39 -2.23 -0.56 -6.31
C PHE A 39 -2.53 0.92 -6.52
N ASP A 40 -3.70 1.24 -7.05
CA ASP A 40 -4.14 2.63 -7.21
C ASP A 40 -4.60 3.20 -5.87
N PHE A 41 -3.62 3.64 -5.07
CA PHE A 41 -3.85 4.16 -3.73
C PHE A 41 -4.76 5.39 -3.72
N PHE A 42 -4.59 6.29 -4.69
CA PHE A 42 -5.35 7.53 -4.73
C PHE A 42 -6.77 7.34 -5.28
N ALA A 43 -7.02 6.28 -6.06
CA ALA A 43 -8.39 5.92 -6.44
C ALA A 43 -9.15 5.14 -5.35
N GLU A 44 -8.47 4.37 -4.49
CA GLU A 44 -9.14 3.55 -3.48
C GLU A 44 -9.79 4.38 -2.36
N TYR A 45 -9.15 5.48 -1.95
CA TYR A 45 -9.60 6.30 -0.84
C TYR A 45 -10.16 7.64 -1.32
N ARG A 46 -11.21 8.13 -0.65
CA ARG A 46 -11.84 9.41 -1.00
C ARG A 46 -11.15 10.61 -0.38
N ASN A 47 -10.56 10.42 0.80
CA ASN A 47 -10.01 11.49 1.61
C ASN A 47 -8.57 11.13 1.99
N PHE A 48 -7.69 12.12 1.96
CA PHE A 48 -6.27 11.98 2.26
C PHE A 48 -5.84 13.03 3.28
N ILE A 49 -4.85 12.67 4.08
CA ILE A 49 -4.14 13.62 4.94
C ILE A 49 -2.77 13.83 4.30
N GLU A 50 -2.50 15.05 3.89
CA GLU A 50 -1.17 15.43 3.40
C GLU A 50 -0.28 15.77 4.59
N ILE A 51 0.93 15.22 4.58
CA ILE A 51 1.96 15.53 5.56
C ILE A 51 3.14 16.12 4.77
N SER A 52 3.36 17.42 4.92
CA SER A 52 4.47 18.14 4.29
C SER A 52 5.58 18.38 5.30
N VAL A 53 6.81 18.01 4.93
CA VAL A 53 8.02 18.23 5.74
C VAL A 53 8.92 19.19 4.97
N MET A 54 9.22 20.34 5.58
CA MET A 54 10.07 21.36 4.98
C MET A 54 11.40 21.42 5.75
N GLY A 55 12.51 21.44 5.01
CA GLY A 55 13.85 21.65 5.53
C GLY A 55 14.41 22.97 4.99
N GLU A 56 15.19 23.67 5.79
CA GLU A 56 15.80 24.95 5.39
C GLU A 56 17.09 24.72 4.60
N LYS A 57 17.79 23.62 4.88
CA LYS A 57 19.03 23.19 4.23
C LYS A 57 18.83 21.86 3.50
N ILE A 58 19.65 21.64 2.48
CA ILE A 58 19.63 20.43 1.64
C ILE A 58 19.78 19.15 2.49
N ASP A 59 20.54 19.20 3.58
CA ASP A 59 20.82 18.04 4.44
C ASP A 59 19.74 17.76 5.50
N ASP A 60 18.82 18.70 5.73
CA ASP A 60 17.75 18.57 6.74
C ASP A 60 16.73 17.49 6.33
N LEU A 61 16.49 17.34 5.02
CA LEU A 61 15.56 16.36 4.46
C LEU A 61 16.16 14.94 4.41
N CYS A 62 17.48 14.80 4.43
CA CYS A 62 18.16 13.50 4.45
C CYS A 62 18.09 12.83 5.83
N HIS A 63 18.13 13.63 6.92
CA HIS A 63 17.93 13.14 8.29
C HIS A 63 16.46 13.15 8.73
N GLY A 64 15.63 14.02 8.14
CA GLY A 64 14.19 14.15 8.42
C GLY A 64 13.29 13.08 7.80
N ARG A 65 13.84 12.17 6.98
CA ARG A 65 13.15 10.94 6.58
C ARG A 65 13.31 9.94 7.72
N ALA A 66 12.29 9.81 8.55
CA ALA A 66 12.21 8.73 9.53
C ALA A 66 12.50 7.39 8.82
N MET A 67 13.59 6.75 9.24
CA MET A 67 13.88 5.34 8.93
C MET A 67 12.81 4.43 9.54
#